data_AF-A0A7J2ZFQ7-F1
#
_entry.id   AF-A0A7J2ZFQ7-F1
#
_cell.length_a   1.000
_cell.length_b   1.000
_cell.length_c   1.000
_cell.angle_alpha   90.00
_cell.angle_beta   90.00
_cell.angle_gamma   90.00
#
_symmetry.space_group_name_H-M   'P 1'
#
loop_
_entity.id
_entity.type
_entity.pdbx_description
1 polymer ?
#
loop_
_entity_poly.entity_id
_entity_poly.type
_entity_poly.pdbx_seq_one_letter_code
_entity_poly.pdbx_strand_id
1 'polypeptide(L)'
;MKKKVVFILLLLLLPVYGSETPKAVIVKINIKNNSFTVLERRVVYGYAPEHIVQWRDFRVKLLSDGGVVEQYGVIDPRIQFYEPTPENPEEFEARMVEEANLTLVFPFNSSLSGVSVHNYTTDKELVKADLKDVISSFCSQNQNDSDCAGLVKQQGEQPASDIALVGMAVLVILILLGLWQALKKK
;
A
#
# COMPACT_ATOMS: atom_id res chain seq x y z
N MET A 1 -11.01 -54.02 -32.19
CA MET A 1 -11.45 -52.61 -32.06
C MET A 1 -10.89 -52.05 -30.75
N LYS A 2 -9.90 -51.14 -30.79
CA LYS A 2 -9.30 -50.51 -29.60
C LYS A 2 -9.90 -49.11 -29.43
N LYS A 3 -10.71 -48.91 -28.38
CA LYS A 3 -11.25 -47.58 -28.01
C LYS A 3 -10.12 -46.75 -27.38
N LYS A 4 -9.77 -45.63 -28.02
CA LYS A 4 -8.89 -44.61 -27.41
C LYS A 4 -9.74 -43.79 -26.44
N VAL A 5 -9.41 -43.85 -25.16
CA VAL A 5 -9.96 -42.97 -24.13
C VAL A 5 -9.19 -41.65 -24.20
N VAL A 6 -9.88 -40.57 -24.56
CA VAL A 6 -9.34 -39.22 -24.55
C VAL A 6 -9.56 -38.66 -23.15
N PHE A 7 -8.47 -38.46 -22.40
CA PHE A 7 -8.50 -37.80 -21.10
C PHE A 7 -8.49 -36.28 -21.35
N ILE A 8 -9.66 -35.64 -21.23
CA ILE A 8 -9.77 -34.18 -21.24
C ILE A 8 -9.41 -33.70 -19.84
N LEU A 9 -8.19 -33.21 -19.67
CA LEU A 9 -7.73 -32.57 -18.45
C LEU A 9 -8.35 -31.16 -18.40
N LEU A 10 -9.52 -31.05 -17.78
CA LEU A 10 -10.17 -29.77 -17.52
C LEU A 10 -9.39 -29.07 -16.39
N LEU A 11 -8.41 -28.24 -16.74
CA LEU A 11 -7.75 -27.34 -15.80
C LEU A 11 -8.80 -26.35 -15.31
N LEU A 12 -9.34 -26.58 -14.11
CA LEU A 12 -10.15 -25.62 -13.39
C LEU A 12 -9.25 -24.44 -13.04
N LEU A 13 -9.36 -23.35 -13.81
CA LEU A 13 -8.93 -22.02 -13.41
C LEU A 13 -9.78 -21.58 -12.22
N LEU A 14 -9.46 -22.09 -11.03
CA LEU A 14 -10.01 -21.54 -9.82
C LEU A 14 -9.46 -20.11 -9.70
N PRO A 15 -10.31 -19.09 -9.51
CA PRO A 15 -9.82 -17.77 -9.15
C PRO A 15 -9.00 -17.94 -7.88
N VAL A 16 -7.73 -17.56 -7.95
CA VAL A 16 -6.90 -17.40 -6.77
C VAL A 16 -7.53 -16.25 -5.99
N TYR A 17 -8.41 -16.57 -5.04
CA TYR A 17 -8.88 -15.60 -4.07
C TYR A 17 -7.68 -15.19 -3.26
N GLY A 18 -7.11 -14.02 -3.58
CA GLY A 18 -6.12 -13.38 -2.74
C GLY A 18 -6.74 -13.22 -1.35
N SER A 19 -6.11 -13.83 -0.36
CA SER A 19 -6.46 -13.62 1.04
C SER A 19 -6.30 -12.14 1.34
N GLU A 20 -7.41 -11.41 1.52
CA GLU A 20 -7.44 -10.02 1.96
C GLU A 20 -6.89 -9.93 3.38
N THR A 21 -5.57 -9.97 3.47
CA THR A 21 -4.86 -9.89 4.73
C THR A 21 -4.72 -8.40 5.05
N PRO A 22 -5.21 -7.94 6.22
CA PRO A 22 -5.10 -6.55 6.61
C PRO A 22 -3.62 -6.15 6.64
N LYS A 23 -3.35 -4.89 6.31
CA LYS A 23 -2.01 -4.33 6.28
C LYS A 23 -2.03 -2.95 6.94
N ALA A 24 -0.93 -2.62 7.59
CA ALA A 24 -0.73 -1.34 8.24
C ALA A 24 0.58 -0.72 7.77
N VAL A 25 0.57 0.60 7.61
CA VAL A 25 1.77 1.40 7.42
C VAL A 25 2.20 1.92 8.79
N ILE A 26 3.48 1.77 9.10
CA ILE A 26 4.10 2.26 10.33
C ILE A 26 5.08 3.37 9.96
N VAL A 27 4.94 4.52 10.61
CA VAL A 27 5.89 5.63 10.54
C VAL A 27 6.35 5.97 11.95
N LYS A 28 7.65 5.87 12.21
CA LYS A 28 8.25 6.27 13.49
C LYS A 28 8.95 7.60 13.34
N ILE A 29 8.70 8.50 14.28
CA ILE A 29 9.25 9.84 14.31
C ILE A 29 9.89 10.05 15.68
N ASN A 30 11.13 10.50 15.72
CA ASN A 30 11.76 11.01 16.93
C ASN A 30 11.44 12.50 17.07
N ILE A 31 11.06 12.89 18.28
CA ILE A 31 10.87 14.28 18.67
C ILE A 31 11.95 14.59 19.69
N LYS A 32 12.84 15.53 19.39
CA LYS A 32 13.92 15.97 20.29
C LYS A 32 14.08 17.46 20.22
N ASN A 33 13.98 18.16 21.36
CA ASN A 33 14.13 19.62 21.43
C ASN A 33 13.26 20.36 20.39
N ASN A 34 11.99 19.92 20.24
CA ASN A 34 11.03 20.42 19.24
C ASN A 34 11.42 20.16 17.76
N SER A 35 12.47 19.40 17.48
CA SER A 35 12.79 18.91 16.14
C SER A 35 12.18 17.54 15.91
N PHE A 36 11.67 17.29 14.70
CA PHE A 36 10.99 16.06 14.31
C PHE A 36 11.79 15.37 13.22
N THR A 37 12.18 14.11 13.44
CA THR A 37 12.98 13.33 12.49
C THR A 37 12.31 12.00 12.21
N VAL A 38 12.09 11.67 10.93
CA VAL A 38 11.56 10.35 10.53
C VAL A 38 12.64 9.29 10.74
N LEU A 39 12.35 8.29 11.57
CA LEU A 39 13.26 7.18 11.87
C LEU A 39 13.00 5.95 10.97
N GLU A 40 11.72 5.60 10.79
CA GLU A 40 11.33 4.35 10.13
C GLU A 40 10.04 4.57 9.35
N ARG A 41 9.94 3.90 8.21
CA ARG A 41 8.72 3.76 7.41
C ARG A 41 8.66 2.33 6.88
N ARG A 42 7.56 1.63 7.10
CA ARG A 42 7.37 0.26 6.58
C ARG A 42 5.89 -0.12 6.47
N VAL A 43 5.61 -1.14 5.66
CA VAL A 43 4.32 -1.83 5.64
C VAL A 43 4.48 -3.17 6.36
N VAL A 44 3.48 -3.53 7.16
CA VAL A 44 3.39 -4.84 7.83
C VAL A 44 2.01 -5.43 7.62
N TYR A 45 1.91 -6.76 7.65
CA TYR A 45 0.62 -7.44 7.76
C TYR A 45 0.06 -7.29 9.19
N GLY A 46 -1.21 -6.94 9.29
CA GLY A 46 -1.91 -6.67 10.54
C GLY A 46 -2.91 -5.52 10.45
N TYR A 47 -3.75 -5.38 11.47
CA TYR A 47 -4.70 -4.28 11.58
C TYR A 47 -4.02 -3.04 12.16
N ALA A 48 -4.30 -1.88 11.55
CA ALA A 48 -4.03 -0.62 12.21
C ALA A 48 -5.02 -0.41 13.36
N PRO A 49 -4.61 0.23 14.48
CA PRO A 49 -5.54 0.59 15.53
C PRO A 49 -6.57 1.59 15.00
N GLU A 50 -7.78 1.57 15.56
CA GLU A 50 -8.77 2.61 15.30
C GLU A 50 -8.34 3.93 15.93
N HIS A 51 -8.41 5.01 15.16
CA HIS A 51 -8.05 6.35 15.61
C HIS A 51 -9.30 7.04 16.18
N ILE A 52 -9.65 6.69 17.41
CA ILE A 52 -10.87 7.20 18.08
C ILE A 52 -10.65 8.62 18.66
N VAL A 53 -9.41 9.07 18.79
CA VAL A 53 -9.09 10.31 19.53
C VAL A 53 -9.38 11.55 18.69
N GLN A 54 -10.28 12.38 19.21
CA GLN A 54 -10.51 13.73 18.72
C GLN A 54 -9.53 14.73 19.37
N TRP A 55 -8.72 15.37 18.52
CA TRP A 55 -8.19 16.74 18.71
C TRP A 55 -7.19 16.93 19.86
N ARG A 56 -5.91 16.59 19.64
CA ARG A 56 -4.81 16.81 20.60
C ARG A 56 -3.53 17.28 19.91
N ASP A 57 -2.56 17.73 20.70
CA ASP A 57 -1.28 18.44 20.43
C ASP A 57 -0.73 18.46 18.99
N PHE A 58 -0.77 17.32 18.29
CA PHE A 58 -0.46 17.24 16.87
C PHE A 58 -1.64 16.78 16.01
N ARG A 59 -1.76 17.37 14.83
CA ARG A 59 -2.65 16.91 13.75
C ARG A 59 -1.85 16.09 12.75
N VAL A 60 -2.24 14.84 12.55
CA VAL A 60 -1.69 13.97 11.51
C VAL A 60 -2.59 14.04 10.29
N LYS A 61 -1.99 14.21 9.11
CA LYS A 61 -2.69 14.20 7.81
C LYS A 61 -2.11 13.08 6.95
N LEU A 62 -2.95 12.14 6.54
CA LEU A 62 -2.60 11.15 5.53
C LEU A 62 -2.84 11.76 4.15
N LEU A 63 -1.85 11.61 3.26
CA LEU A 63 -1.82 12.25 1.96
C LEU A 63 -1.93 11.19 0.86
N SER A 64 -2.67 11.50 -0.19
CA SER A 64 -2.61 10.85 -1.49
C SER A 64 -2.26 11.89 -2.56
N ASP A 65 -2.13 11.46 -3.81
CA ASP A 65 -1.91 12.39 -4.93
C ASP A 65 -3.09 13.37 -5.14
N GLY A 66 -4.28 13.07 -4.59
CA GLY A 66 -5.47 13.93 -4.64
C GLY A 66 -5.65 14.86 -3.43
N GLY A 67 -4.73 14.85 -2.46
CA GLY A 67 -4.79 15.68 -1.26
C GLY A 67 -4.88 14.87 0.04
N VAL A 68 -5.50 15.46 1.06
CA VAL A 68 -5.66 14.82 2.37
C VAL A 68 -6.77 13.78 2.29
N VAL A 69 -6.45 12.51 2.58
CA VAL A 69 -7.43 11.41 2.60
C VAL A 69 -8.02 11.18 3.98
N GLU A 70 -7.24 11.45 5.02
CA GLU A 70 -7.66 11.28 6.41
C GLU A 70 -6.87 12.23 7.30
N GLN A 71 -7.48 12.64 8.40
CA GLN A 71 -6.82 13.42 9.43
C GLN A 71 -7.29 12.99 10.82
N TYR A 72 -6.37 12.97 11.78
CA TYR A 72 -6.67 12.68 13.18
C TYR A 72 -5.70 13.40 14.12
N GLY A 73 -6.06 13.47 15.41
CA GLY A 73 -5.24 14.07 16.45
C GLY A 73 -4.39 13.02 17.17
N VAL A 74 -3.19 13.39 17.59
CA VAL A 74 -2.35 12.57 18.48
C VAL A 74 -1.79 13.43 19.63
N ILE A 75 -1.61 12.79 20.78
CA ILE A 75 -0.98 13.41 21.95
C ILE A 75 0.53 13.52 21.70
N ASP A 76 1.13 14.59 22.18
CA ASP A 76 2.59 14.71 22.18
C ASP A 76 3.17 13.62 23.11
N PRO A 77 3.91 12.62 22.58
CA PRO A 77 4.42 11.51 23.39
C PRO A 77 5.47 11.94 24.42
N ARG A 78 5.89 13.22 24.40
CA ARG A 78 6.74 13.80 25.44
C ARG A 78 5.97 14.07 26.74
N ILE A 79 4.64 14.12 26.71
CA ILE A 79 3.82 14.32 27.90
C ILE A 79 3.73 12.99 28.65
N GLN A 80 4.33 12.94 29.83
CA GLN A 80 4.23 11.81 30.75
C GLN A 80 3.27 12.17 31.89
N PHE A 81 2.27 11.32 32.08
CA PHE A 81 1.31 11.45 33.18
C PHE A 81 1.76 10.54 34.33
N TYR A 82 1.90 11.12 35.52
CA TYR A 82 2.21 10.40 36.74
C TYR A 82 0.94 10.27 37.57
N GLU A 83 0.64 9.03 37.98
CA GLU A 83 -0.47 8.76 38.88
C GLU A 83 -0.11 9.22 40.30
N PRO A 84 -1.11 9.69 41.07
CA PRO A 84 -0.92 9.99 42.47
C PRO A 84 -0.40 8.76 43.21
N THR A 85 0.54 8.98 44.14
CA THR A 85 1.10 7.92 44.98
C THR A 85 0.47 7.96 46.37
N PRO A 86 0.52 6.88 47.17
CA PRO A 86 0.07 6.92 48.56
C PRO A 86 0.77 8.03 49.39
N GLU A 87 2.01 8.37 49.02
CA GLU A 87 2.81 9.41 49.64
C GLU A 87 2.41 10.83 49.17
N ASN A 88 1.83 10.96 47.97
CA ASN A 88 1.31 12.22 47.44
C ASN A 88 -0.01 12.02 46.66
N PRO A 89 -1.13 11.77 47.36
CA PRO A 89 -2.38 11.31 46.76
C PRO A 89 -3.14 12.39 45.96
N GLU A 90 -2.74 13.66 46.08
CA GLU A 90 -3.35 14.79 45.37
C GLU A 90 -2.56 15.22 44.13
N GLU A 91 -1.38 14.64 43.89
CA GLU A 91 -0.48 15.10 42.84
C GLU A 91 -0.66 14.28 41.56
N PHE A 92 -1.60 14.69 40.70
CA PHE A 92 -1.56 14.30 39.29
C PHE A 92 -0.64 15.27 38.56
N GLU A 93 0.53 14.79 38.15
CA GLU A 93 1.52 15.61 37.47
C GLU A 93 1.65 15.18 36.00
N ALA A 94 1.64 16.16 35.10
CA ALA A 94 2.05 15.98 33.72
C ALA A 94 3.41 16.65 33.52
N ARG A 95 4.44 15.87 33.17
CA ARG A 95 5.78 16.40 32.84
C ARG A 95 6.04 16.24 31.36
N MET A 96 6.77 17.20 30.78
CA MET A 96 7.24 17.11 29.42
C MET A 96 8.71 16.69 29.41
N VAL A 97 9.02 15.59 28.72
CA VAL A 97 10.41 15.16 28.49
C VAL A 97 10.97 15.81 27.21
N GLU A 98 12.29 15.92 27.10
CA GLU A 98 12.94 16.56 25.96
C GLU A 98 12.90 15.71 24.67
N GLU A 99 12.83 14.38 24.84
CA GLU A 99 12.92 13.40 23.76
C GLU A 99 11.88 12.28 23.91
N ALA A 100 11.16 11.97 22.83
CA ALA A 100 10.23 10.85 22.76
C ALA A 100 10.04 10.36 21.31
N ASN A 101 9.52 9.14 21.16
CA ASN A 101 9.19 8.57 19.84
C ASN A 101 7.68 8.55 19.63
N LEU A 102 7.23 9.16 18.53
CA LEU A 102 5.86 9.06 18.02
C LEU A 102 5.79 7.92 17.00
N THR A 103 4.91 6.94 17.23
CA THR A 103 4.64 5.88 16.24
C THR A 103 3.25 6.08 15.67
N LEU A 104 3.18 6.34 14.37
CA LEU A 104 1.94 6.46 13.61
C LEU A 104 1.67 5.13 12.92
N VAL A 105 0.48 4.60 13.08
CA VAL A 105 0.05 3.33 12.46
C VAL A 105 -1.30 3.55 11.80
N PHE A 106 -1.38 3.36 10.48
CA PHE A 106 -2.61 3.59 9.73
C PHE A 106 -2.86 2.49 8.69
N PRO A 107 -4.11 2.28 8.26
CA PRO A 107 -4.43 1.25 7.27
C PRO A 107 -3.61 1.43 5.99
N PHE A 108 -3.15 0.33 5.42
CA PHE A 108 -2.51 0.35 4.11
C PHE A 108 -3.51 0.76 3.03
N ASN A 109 -3.07 1.69 2.18
CA ASN A 109 -3.76 2.06 0.96
C ASN A 109 -2.69 2.37 -0.09
N SER A 110 -2.73 1.70 -1.23
CA SER A 110 -1.72 1.82 -2.29
C SER A 110 -1.68 3.18 -2.97
N SER A 111 -2.69 4.04 -2.73
CA SER A 111 -2.72 5.43 -3.22
C SER A 111 -2.08 6.45 -2.27
N LEU A 112 -1.63 6.05 -1.08
CA LEU A 112 -0.98 6.96 -0.14
C LEU A 112 0.34 7.47 -0.72
N SER A 113 0.53 8.78 -0.66
CA SER A 113 1.74 9.47 -1.10
C SER A 113 2.61 9.90 0.09
N GLY A 114 2.02 10.11 1.26
CA GLY A 114 2.77 10.55 2.42
C GLY A 114 1.94 10.68 3.69
N VAL A 115 2.62 11.07 4.77
CA VAL A 115 2.00 11.53 6.01
C VAL A 115 2.69 12.80 6.47
N SER A 116 1.93 13.76 6.98
CA SER A 116 2.48 14.96 7.61
C SER A 116 1.94 15.13 9.02
N VAL A 117 2.80 15.62 9.92
CA VAL A 117 2.47 15.96 11.29
C VAL A 117 2.52 17.47 11.41
N HIS A 118 1.45 18.05 11.93
CA HIS A 118 1.27 19.48 12.10
C HIS A 118 1.05 19.81 13.56
N ASN A 119 1.46 21.00 13.99
CA ASN A 119 1.02 21.55 15.26
C ASN A 119 -0.51 21.74 15.21
N TYR A 120 -1.23 21.26 16.23
CA TYR A 120 -2.69 21.23 16.20
C TYR A 120 -3.33 22.62 16.10
N THR A 121 -2.81 23.58 16.86
CA THR A 121 -3.35 24.94 16.96
C THR A 121 -3.01 25.81 15.76
N THR A 122 -1.76 25.76 15.29
CA THR A 122 -1.25 26.65 14.24
C THR A 122 -1.31 26.05 12.84
N ASP A 123 -1.61 24.75 12.72
CA ASP A 123 -1.51 23.95 11.49
C ASP A 123 -0.12 23.98 10.82
N LYS A 124 0.91 24.50 11.50
CA LYS A 124 2.29 24.51 11.01
C LYS A 124 2.78 23.09 10.83
N GLU A 125 3.26 22.74 9.64
CA GLU A 125 3.91 21.45 9.39
C GLU A 125 5.19 21.33 10.22
N LEU A 126 5.30 20.24 10.98
CA LEU A 126 6.43 19.91 11.84
C LEU A 126 7.35 18.88 11.17
N VAL A 127 6.76 17.91 10.47
CA VAL A 127 7.49 16.90 9.69
C VAL A 127 6.59 16.29 8.63
N LYS A 128 7.19 15.85 7.53
CA LYS A 128 6.54 15.09 6.46
C LYS A 128 7.37 13.86 6.13
N ALA A 129 6.69 12.74 5.91
CA ALA A 129 7.29 11.48 5.48
C ALA A 129 6.68 11.05 4.13
N ASP A 130 7.53 10.85 3.13
CA ASP A 130 7.15 10.24 1.85
C ASP A 130 6.92 8.74 2.04
N LEU A 131 5.83 8.21 1.48
CA LEU A 131 5.46 6.80 1.55
C LEU A 131 5.50 6.08 0.19
N LYS A 132 5.74 6.80 -0.92
CA LYS A 132 5.69 6.23 -2.28
C LYS A 132 6.66 5.06 -2.45
N ASP A 133 7.91 5.24 -2.03
CA ASP A 133 8.94 4.20 -2.14
C ASP A 133 8.64 2.98 -1.25
N VAL A 134 8.03 3.21 -0.08
CA VAL A 134 7.73 2.16 0.89
C VAL A 134 6.58 1.30 0.38
N ILE A 135 5.55 1.94 -0.19
CA ILE A 135 4.40 1.26 -0.79
C ILE A 135 4.80 0.54 -2.06
N SER A 136 5.56 1.19 -2.95
CA SER A 136 6.04 0.58 -4.19
C SER A 136 6.96 -0.63 -3.92
N SER A 137 7.88 -0.50 -2.96
CA SER A 137 8.73 -1.60 -2.53
C SER A 137 7.90 -2.76 -1.98
N PHE A 138 6.94 -2.49 -1.10
CA PHE A 138 6.06 -3.54 -0.55
C PHE A 138 5.29 -4.27 -1.67
N CYS A 139 4.70 -3.53 -2.61
CA CYS A 139 3.94 -4.13 -3.70
C CYS A 139 4.80 -4.86 -4.72
N SER A 140 6.04 -4.42 -4.96
CA SER A 140 6.98 -5.14 -5.82
C SER A 140 7.36 -6.52 -5.25
N GLN A 141 7.41 -6.64 -3.92
CA GLN A 141 7.73 -7.87 -3.20
C GLN A 141 6.50 -8.78 -3.00
N ASN A 142 5.29 -8.21 -3.04
CA ASN A 142 4.03 -8.90 -2.79
C ASN A 142 3.07 -8.74 -3.98
N GLN A 143 3.50 -9.14 -5.18
CA GLN A 143 2.75 -8.92 -6.43
C GLN A 143 1.37 -9.61 -6.47
N ASN A 144 1.19 -10.67 -5.67
CA ASN A 144 -0.08 -11.39 -5.56
C ASN A 144 -1.02 -10.79 -4.50
N ASP A 145 -0.61 -9.73 -3.79
CA ASP A 145 -1.47 -9.03 -2.84
C ASP A 145 -2.53 -8.22 -3.60
N SER A 146 -3.80 -8.40 -3.22
CA SER A 146 -4.95 -7.78 -3.91
C SER A 146 -4.87 -6.25 -3.90
N ASP A 147 -4.31 -5.66 -2.84
CA ASP A 147 -4.21 -4.19 -2.71
C ASP A 147 -3.08 -3.60 -3.56
N CYS A 148 -2.22 -4.45 -4.13
CA CYS A 148 -1.11 -4.09 -5.01
C CYS A 148 -1.44 -4.28 -6.50
N ALA A 149 -2.55 -4.93 -6.84
CA ALA A 149 -2.93 -5.27 -8.22
C ALA A 149 -3.07 -4.05 -9.16
N GLY A 150 -3.38 -2.86 -8.61
CA GLY A 150 -3.49 -1.62 -9.38
C GLY A 150 -2.15 -1.04 -9.85
N LEU A 151 -1.05 -1.33 -9.15
CA LEU A 151 0.29 -0.81 -9.49
C LEU A 151 0.96 -1.63 -10.60
N VAL A 152 0.66 -2.93 -10.67
CA VAL A 152 1.22 -3.84 -11.69
C VAL A 152 0.68 -3.53 -13.09
N LYS A 153 -0.59 -3.11 -13.22
CA LYS A 153 -1.20 -2.78 -14.52
C LYS A 153 -0.54 -1.60 -15.23
N GLN A 154 0.06 -0.67 -14.50
CA GLN A 154 0.70 0.51 -15.10
C GLN A 154 2.08 0.24 -15.70
N GLN A 155 2.69 -0.92 -15.42
CA GLN A 155 4.03 -1.26 -15.93
C GLN A 155 4.04 -2.33 -17.03
N GLY A 156 2.89 -2.96 -17.35
CA GLY A 156 2.87 -4.16 -18.20
C GLY A 156 1.82 -4.21 -19.31
N GLU A 157 0.94 -3.23 -19.45
CA GLU A 157 -0.03 -3.23 -20.56
C GLU A 157 0.58 -2.59 -21.82
N GLN A 158 1.55 -3.29 -22.40
CA GLN A 158 1.84 -3.13 -23.82
C GLN A 158 0.61 -3.69 -24.57
N PRO A 159 -0.11 -2.89 -25.39
CA PRO A 159 -1.38 -3.31 -25.94
C PRO A 159 -1.19 -4.56 -26.79
N ALA A 160 -1.87 -5.64 -26.41
CA ALA A 160 -1.93 -6.90 -27.15
C ALA A 160 -2.70 -6.78 -28.49
N SER A 161 -2.80 -5.58 -29.07
CA SER A 161 -3.47 -5.35 -30.35
C SER A 161 -2.63 -5.78 -31.56
N ASP A 162 -1.31 -5.93 -31.42
CA ASP A 162 -0.44 -6.12 -32.58
C ASP A 162 -0.07 -7.58 -32.87
N ILE A 163 -0.23 -8.50 -31.91
CA ILE A 163 0.11 -9.92 -32.12
C ILE A 163 -1.02 -10.66 -32.86
N ALA A 164 -2.28 -10.26 -32.66
CA ALA A 164 -3.42 -10.87 -33.35
C ALA A 164 -3.41 -10.60 -34.87
N LEU A 165 -2.94 -9.41 -35.29
CA LEU A 165 -2.88 -9.04 -36.70
C LEU A 165 -1.80 -9.82 -37.46
N VAL A 166 -0.62 -10.02 -36.84
CA VAL A 166 0.48 -10.78 -37.43
C VAL A 166 0.13 -12.26 -37.56
N GLY A 167 -0.52 -12.85 -36.56
CA GLY A 167 -0.97 -14.25 -36.61
C GLY A 167 -1.97 -14.53 -37.76
N MET A 168 -2.91 -13.62 -37.98
CA MET A 168 -3.90 -13.75 -39.06
C MET A 168 -3.27 -13.58 -40.46
N ALA A 169 -2.29 -12.67 -40.61
CA ALA A 169 -1.59 -12.49 -41.88
C ALA A 169 -0.80 -13.74 -42.29
N VAL A 170 -0.12 -14.40 -41.35
CA VAL A 170 0.63 -15.65 -41.60
C VAL A 170 -0.31 -16.79 -42.01
N LEU A 171 -1.48 -16.91 -41.36
CA LEU A 171 -2.46 -17.95 -41.68
C LEU A 171 -3.03 -17.80 -43.10
N VAL A 172 -3.36 -16.55 -43.50
CA VAL A 172 -3.87 -16.26 -44.84
C VAL A 172 -2.83 -16.56 -45.93
N ILE A 173 -1.57 -16.21 -45.69
CA ILE A 173 -0.47 -16.51 -46.63
C ILE A 173 -0.30 -18.03 -46.81
N LEU A 174 -0.36 -18.81 -45.72
CA LEU A 174 -0.24 -20.26 -45.79
C LEU A 174 -1.41 -20.92 -46.54
N ILE A 175 -2.64 -20.42 -46.36
CA ILE A 175 -3.82 -20.91 -47.09
C ILE A 175 -3.70 -20.60 -48.58
N LEU A 176 -3.27 -19.38 -48.94
CA LEU A 176 -3.08 -18.98 -50.34
C LEU A 176 -1.97 -19.78 -51.03
N LEU A 177 -0.86 -20.05 -50.33
CA LEU A 177 0.22 -20.90 -50.85
C LEU A 177 -0.23 -22.35 -51.05
N GLY A 178 -1.01 -22.90 -50.12
CA GLY A 178 -1.59 -24.24 -50.25
C GLY A 178 -2.55 -24.36 -51.44
N LEU A 179 -3.43 -23.39 -51.63
CA LEU A 179 -4.35 -23.33 -52.78
C LEU A 179 -3.61 -23.22 -54.11
N TRP A 180 -2.55 -22.41 -54.17
CA TRP A 180 -1.73 -22.27 -55.38
C TRP A 180 -1.01 -23.57 -55.76
N GLN A 181 -0.45 -24.30 -54.79
CA GLN A 181 0.17 -25.60 -55.06
C GLN A 181 -0.85 -26.67 -55.51
N ALA A 182 -2.08 -26.63 -54.99
CA ALA A 182 -3.14 -27.53 -55.41
C ALA A 182 -3.59 -27.26 -56.85
N LEU A 183 -3.63 -25.99 -57.29
CA LEU A 183 -4.00 -25.60 -58.65
C LEU A 183 -2.94 -25.96 -59.70
N LYS A 184 -1.65 -25.94 -59.34
CA LYS A 184 -0.56 -26.35 -60.26
C LYS A 184 -0.46 -27.86 -60.52
N LYS A 185 -1.13 -28.69 -59.72
CA LYS A 185 -1.12 -30.16 -59.85
C LYS A 185 -2.29 -30.72 -60.66
N LYS A 186 -3.14 -29.87 -61.22
CA LYS A 186 -4.14 -30.21 -62.25
C LYS A 186 -3.64 -29.75 -63.61
#